data_AF-A0A376G9I4-F1
#
_entry.id   AF-A0A376G9I4-F1
#
_cell.length_a   1.000
_cell.length_b   1.000
_cell.length_c   1.000
_cell.angle_alpha   90.00
_cell.angle_beta   90.00
_cell.angle_gamma   90.00
#
_symmetry.space_group_name_H-M   'P 1'
#
loop_
_entity.id
_entity.type
_entity.pdbx_description
1 polymer ?
#
loop_
_entity_poly.entity_id
_entity_poly.type
_entity_poly.pdbx_seq_one_letter_code
_entity_poly.pdbx_strand_id
1 'polypeptide(L)'
;MCSNYNLLLFSSLYNFYIQANTNALRVIYNEIIPILDLPEEQLKEYTEDVLDRFRNPFIKHYLSSIALNSISKFKVRVLPSLLDYVEKFNQIPKGITFSLACLIRFYKGDWNNKKLPVNDDEAIINEFRNIWKNNDYQQISHSVLKNINFWEQDLTKVNQLENEVEKALRLIDEYGIKKSYEIYSNQTI
;
A
#
# COMPACT_ATOMS: atom_id res chain seq x y z
N MET A 1 36.64 -15.63 -9.67
CA MET A 1 35.64 -14.69 -10.21
C MET A 1 34.37 -14.63 -9.35
N CYS A 2 34.51 -14.40 -8.04
CA CYS A 2 33.37 -14.18 -7.13
C CYS A 2 33.66 -12.91 -6.32
N SER A 3 33.26 -11.74 -6.82
CA SER A 3 33.30 -10.51 -6.00
C SER A 3 32.33 -9.41 -6.46
N ASN A 4 31.78 -9.45 -7.68
CA ASN A 4 30.92 -8.36 -8.18
C ASN A 4 29.42 -8.55 -7.96
N TYR A 5 28.93 -9.74 -7.57
CA TYR A 5 27.49 -9.96 -7.36
C TYR A 5 26.96 -9.45 -6.01
N ASN A 6 27.79 -9.45 -4.95
CA ASN A 6 27.37 -9.01 -3.62
C ASN A 6 27.21 -7.48 -3.50
N LEU A 7 28.05 -6.69 -4.18
CA LEU A 7 27.92 -5.22 -4.17
C LEU A 7 26.69 -4.72 -4.95
N LEU A 8 26.31 -5.40 -6.04
CA LEU A 8 25.13 -5.03 -6.83
C LEU A 8 23.80 -5.37 -6.13
N LEU A 9 23.76 -6.45 -5.35
CA LEU A 9 22.60 -6.78 -4.52
C LEU A 9 22.46 -5.81 -3.34
N PHE A 10 23.57 -5.43 -2.70
CA PHE A 10 23.55 -4.44 -1.62
C PHE A 10 23.16 -3.04 -2.13
N SER A 11 23.69 -2.59 -3.27
CA SER A 11 23.30 -1.28 -3.83
C SER A 11 21.85 -1.27 -4.34
N SER A 12 21.37 -2.37 -4.91
CA SER A 12 19.98 -2.52 -5.35
C SER A 12 19.01 -2.55 -4.17
N LEU A 13 19.30 -3.32 -3.11
CA LEU A 13 18.49 -3.36 -1.89
C LEU A 13 18.55 -2.03 -1.12
N TYR A 14 19.71 -1.37 -1.07
CA TYR A 14 19.88 -0.07 -0.45
C TYR A 14 19.13 1.02 -1.22
N ASN A 15 19.23 1.06 -2.54
CA ASN A 15 18.46 1.99 -3.37
C ASN A 15 16.95 1.71 -3.31
N PHE A 16 16.55 0.44 -3.22
CA PHE A 16 15.16 0.05 -2.99
C PHE A 16 14.67 0.53 -1.62
N TYR A 17 15.48 0.35 -0.58
CA TYR A 17 15.19 0.81 0.78
C TYR A 17 15.09 2.33 0.86
N ILE A 18 16.03 3.06 0.26
CA ILE A 18 16.02 4.53 0.20
C ILE A 18 14.79 5.01 -0.57
N GLN A 19 14.50 4.46 -1.75
CA GLN A 19 13.34 4.86 -2.54
C GLN A 19 12.01 4.53 -1.84
N ALA A 20 11.90 3.35 -1.23
CA ALA A 20 10.73 2.96 -0.46
C ALA A 20 10.51 3.90 0.74
N ASN A 21 11.59 4.28 1.43
CA ASN A 21 11.54 5.29 2.49
C ASN A 21 11.16 6.66 1.95
N THR A 22 11.69 7.12 0.81
CA THR A 22 11.29 8.40 0.21
C THR A 22 9.80 8.42 -0.13
N ASN A 23 9.27 7.33 -0.68
CA ASN A 23 7.86 7.23 -1.03
C ASN A 23 6.98 7.19 0.24
N ALA A 24 7.36 6.39 1.25
CA ALA A 24 6.66 6.34 2.53
C ALA A 24 6.67 7.69 3.25
N LEU A 25 7.81 8.39 3.25
CA LEU A 25 7.93 9.75 3.77
C LEU A 25 6.99 10.72 3.06
N ARG A 26 6.94 10.67 1.73
CA ARG A 26 6.01 11.51 0.95
C ARG A 26 4.56 11.29 1.38
N VAL A 27 4.14 10.05 1.64
CA VAL A 27 2.79 9.76 2.16
C VAL A 27 2.61 10.33 3.56
N ILE A 28 3.56 10.10 4.46
CA ILE A 28 3.46 10.60 5.85
C ILE A 28 3.32 12.12 5.85
N TYR A 29 4.22 12.84 5.17
CA TYR A 29 4.24 14.30 5.21
C TYR A 29 3.10 14.97 4.45
N ASN A 30 2.63 14.38 3.34
CA ASN A 30 1.62 15.04 2.48
C ASN A 30 0.20 14.51 2.66
N GLU A 31 0.03 13.30 3.21
CA GLU A 31 -1.28 12.64 3.31
C GLU A 31 -1.67 12.31 4.76
N ILE A 32 -0.71 12.06 5.66
CA ILE A 32 -1.00 11.72 7.07
C ILE A 32 -0.88 12.92 7.99
N ILE A 33 0.26 13.64 8.00
CA ILE A 33 0.46 14.81 8.86
C ILE A 33 -0.66 15.86 8.67
N PRO A 34 -1.08 16.21 7.43
CA PRO A 34 -2.08 17.26 7.23
C PRO A 34 -3.48 16.94 7.75
N ILE A 35 -3.80 15.67 8.04
CA ILE A 35 -5.11 15.27 8.58
C ILE A 35 -5.13 15.17 10.10
N LEU A 36 -3.96 15.09 10.75
CA LEU A 36 -3.86 14.96 12.21
C LEU A 36 -4.04 16.31 12.90
N ASP A 37 -4.78 16.32 14.00
CA ASP A 37 -5.05 17.51 14.82
C ASP A 37 -3.99 17.68 15.93
N LEU A 38 -2.73 17.81 15.53
CA LEU A 38 -1.58 18.01 16.42
C LEU A 38 -0.60 19.02 15.81
N PRO A 39 0.24 19.68 16.62
CA PRO A 39 1.25 20.60 16.10
C PRO A 39 2.19 19.90 15.12
N GLU A 40 2.37 20.49 13.94
CA GLU A 40 3.15 19.90 12.85
C GLU A 40 4.58 19.53 13.27
N GLU A 41 5.24 20.40 14.05
CA GLU A 41 6.59 20.15 14.57
C GLU A 41 6.66 18.87 15.41
N GLN A 42 5.69 18.65 16.31
CA GLN A 42 5.62 17.43 17.13
C GLN A 42 5.38 16.18 16.28
N LEU A 43 4.56 16.28 15.22
CA LEU A 43 4.31 15.18 14.31
C LEU A 43 5.56 14.83 13.49
N LYS A 44 6.37 15.82 13.11
CA LYS A 44 7.63 15.61 12.40
C LYS A 44 8.68 14.95 13.30
N GLU A 45 8.85 15.45 14.52
CA GLU A 45 9.73 14.82 15.52
C GLU A 45 9.34 13.37 15.77
N TYR A 46 8.05 13.12 16.01
CA TYR A 46 7.53 11.76 16.19
C TYR A 46 7.76 10.87 14.96
N THR A 47 7.62 11.43 13.77
CA THR A 47 7.88 10.71 12.51
C THR A 47 9.33 10.26 12.43
N GLU A 48 10.28 11.14 12.74
CA GLU A 48 11.71 10.78 12.74
C GLU A 48 12.04 9.70 13.78
N ASP A 49 11.49 9.80 14.99
CA ASP A 49 11.65 8.77 16.03
C ASP A 49 11.11 7.39 15.60
N VAL A 50 9.99 7.37 14.88
CA VAL A 50 9.44 6.14 14.30
C VAL A 50 10.39 5.58 13.25
N LEU A 51 10.89 6.41 12.34
CA LEU A 51 11.79 5.97 11.28
C LEU A 51 13.12 5.45 11.82
N ASP A 52 13.67 6.06 12.86
CA ASP A 52 14.88 5.59 13.52
C ASP A 52 14.71 4.19 14.10
N ARG A 53 13.54 3.87 14.64
CA ARG A 53 13.23 2.51 15.09
C ARG A 53 13.19 1.51 13.94
N PHE A 54 12.64 1.89 12.78
CA PHE A 54 12.66 1.04 11.59
C PHE A 54 14.05 0.89 10.97
N ARG A 55 14.92 1.89 11.12
CA ARG A 55 16.33 1.86 10.69
C ARG A 55 17.20 0.95 11.58
N ASN A 56 16.71 0.54 12.75
CA ASN A 56 17.50 -0.23 13.71
C ASN A 56 17.82 -1.65 13.18
N PRO A 57 19.10 -1.97 12.87
CA PRO A 57 19.48 -3.24 12.28
C PRO A 57 19.35 -4.44 13.22
N PHE A 58 19.18 -4.20 14.53
CA PHE A 58 19.02 -5.25 15.54
C PHE A 58 17.56 -5.72 15.66
N ILE A 59 16.61 -4.97 15.11
CA ILE A 59 15.19 -5.36 15.10
C ILE A 59 14.89 -6.10 13.79
N LYS A 60 14.68 -7.40 13.87
CA LYS A 60 14.29 -8.21 12.72
C LYS A 60 12.79 -8.06 12.44
N HIS A 61 12.46 -7.23 11.47
CA HIS A 61 11.10 -7.11 10.95
C HIS A 61 10.81 -8.20 9.91
N TYR A 62 10.21 -9.30 10.34
CA TYR A 62 9.75 -10.34 9.41
C TYR A 62 8.54 -9.84 8.62
N LEU A 63 8.72 -9.62 7.31
CA LEU A 63 7.65 -9.16 6.41
C LEU A 63 6.42 -10.08 6.45
N SER A 64 6.62 -11.38 6.67
CA SER A 64 5.52 -12.35 6.84
C SER A 64 4.66 -12.08 8.08
N SER A 65 5.28 -11.67 9.20
CA SER A 65 4.55 -11.29 10.42
C SER A 65 3.84 -9.94 10.28
N ILE A 66 4.38 -9.05 9.44
CA ILE A 66 3.74 -7.79 9.07
C ILE A 66 2.51 -8.05 8.19
N ALA A 67 2.66 -8.93 7.19
CA ALA A 67 1.61 -9.28 6.23
C ALA A 67 0.46 -10.11 6.81
N LEU A 68 0.62 -10.69 8.01
CA LEU A 68 -0.44 -11.40 8.71
C LEU A 68 -1.67 -10.48 8.95
N ASN A 69 -2.86 -10.91 8.60
CA ASN A 69 -4.12 -10.19 8.84
C ASN A 69 -4.13 -8.77 8.23
N SER A 70 -3.61 -8.62 7.01
CA SER A 70 -3.39 -7.30 6.41
C SER A 70 -4.69 -6.56 6.10
N ILE A 71 -5.79 -7.25 5.77
CA ILE A 71 -7.08 -6.57 5.54
C ILE A 71 -7.59 -5.92 6.83
N SER A 72 -7.61 -6.69 7.93
CA SER A 72 -8.02 -6.17 9.24
C SER A 72 -7.11 -5.03 9.72
N LYS A 73 -5.78 -5.16 9.53
CA LYS A 73 -4.82 -4.11 9.85
C LYS A 73 -5.02 -2.84 9.00
N PHE A 74 -5.26 -2.98 7.71
CA PHE A 74 -5.49 -1.84 6.82
C PHE A 74 -6.77 -1.11 7.21
N LYS A 75 -7.87 -1.86 7.40
CA LYS A 75 -9.17 -1.32 7.85
C LYS A 75 -9.04 -0.45 9.10
N VAL A 76 -8.28 -0.90 10.11
CA VAL A 76 -8.22 -0.18 11.39
C VAL A 76 -7.11 0.88 11.47
N ARG A 77 -6.06 0.80 10.64
CA ARG A 77 -4.87 1.67 10.76
C ARG A 77 -4.67 2.65 9.62
N VAL A 78 -5.18 2.36 8.43
CA VAL A 78 -4.86 3.13 7.21
C VAL A 78 -6.12 3.66 6.56
N LEU A 79 -7.19 2.87 6.53
CA LEU A 79 -8.47 3.29 5.95
C LEU A 79 -9.03 4.57 6.59
N PRO A 80 -8.99 4.80 7.93
CA PRO A 80 -9.46 6.05 8.50
C PRO A 80 -8.73 7.26 7.92
N SER A 81 -7.41 7.20 7.80
CA SER A 81 -6.62 8.28 7.20
C SER A 81 -6.97 8.55 5.73
N LEU A 82 -7.31 7.51 4.95
CA LEU A 82 -7.81 7.71 3.59
C LEU A 82 -9.12 8.51 3.60
N LEU A 83 -10.07 8.11 4.45
CA LEU A 83 -11.39 8.72 4.53
C LEU A 83 -11.31 10.17 5.05
N ASP A 84 -10.54 10.41 6.11
CA ASP A 84 -10.32 11.74 6.69
C ASP A 84 -9.67 12.68 5.66
N TYR A 85 -8.73 12.19 4.85
CA TYR A 85 -8.11 12.98 3.79
C TYR A 85 -9.13 13.37 2.71
N VAL A 86 -9.95 12.41 2.28
CA VAL A 86 -11.01 12.67 1.30
C VAL A 86 -12.03 13.66 1.86
N GLU A 87 -12.44 13.51 3.11
CA GLU A 87 -13.38 14.44 3.75
C GLU A 87 -12.79 15.85 3.84
N LYS A 88 -11.53 15.98 4.28
CA LYS A 88 -10.87 17.27 4.53
C LYS A 88 -10.51 18.03 3.25
N PHE A 89 -10.04 17.31 2.22
CA PHE A 89 -9.48 17.93 1.02
C PHE A 89 -10.33 17.71 -0.24
N ASN A 90 -11.37 16.87 -0.18
CA ASN A 90 -12.18 16.46 -1.32
C ASN A 90 -11.32 15.90 -2.48
N GLN A 91 -10.25 15.17 -2.13
CA GLN A 91 -9.26 14.61 -3.04
C GLN A 91 -8.85 13.21 -2.58
N ILE A 92 -8.47 12.35 -3.54
CA ILE A 92 -7.96 11.01 -3.23
C ILE A 92 -6.48 11.08 -2.82
N PRO A 93 -6.08 10.55 -1.65
CA PRO A 93 -4.68 10.46 -1.25
C PRO A 93 -3.98 9.38 -2.09
N LYS A 94 -3.11 9.80 -3.01
CA LYS A 94 -2.52 8.91 -4.02
C LYS A 94 -1.63 7.84 -3.39
N GLY A 95 -0.82 8.21 -2.40
CA GLY A 95 0.06 7.30 -1.69
C GLY A 95 -0.70 6.19 -0.98
N ILE A 96 -1.69 6.56 -0.18
CA ILE A 96 -2.54 5.60 0.53
C ILE A 96 -3.33 4.73 -0.45
N THR A 97 -3.89 5.32 -1.51
CA THR A 97 -4.67 4.59 -2.53
C THR A 97 -3.80 3.59 -3.30
N PHE A 98 -2.57 3.96 -3.66
CA PHE A 98 -1.63 3.04 -4.29
C PHE A 98 -1.23 1.90 -3.35
N SER A 99 -1.11 2.17 -2.05
CA SER A 99 -0.85 1.13 -1.04
C SER A 99 -2.02 0.14 -0.92
N LEU A 100 -3.26 0.61 -1.05
CA LEU A 100 -4.46 -0.23 -1.11
C LEU A 100 -4.44 -1.11 -2.37
N ALA A 101 -4.11 -0.55 -3.53
CA ALA A 101 -3.96 -1.34 -4.76
C ALA A 101 -2.85 -2.40 -4.63
N CYS A 102 -1.71 -2.06 -4.02
CA CYS A 102 -0.66 -3.04 -3.70
C CYS A 102 -1.16 -4.16 -2.79
N LEU A 103 -1.95 -3.83 -1.76
CA LEU A 103 -2.56 -4.80 -0.86
C LEU A 103 -3.51 -5.73 -1.62
N ILE A 104 -4.43 -5.19 -2.41
CA ILE A 104 -5.37 -5.97 -3.22
C ILE A 104 -4.61 -6.91 -4.16
N ARG A 105 -3.53 -6.41 -4.77
CA ARG A 105 -2.68 -7.21 -5.67
C ARG A 105 -1.88 -8.29 -4.95
N PHE A 106 -1.44 -8.04 -3.72
CA PHE A 106 -0.76 -9.03 -2.88
C PHE A 106 -1.68 -10.24 -2.61
N TYR A 107 -2.99 -10.01 -2.42
CA TYR A 107 -3.97 -11.07 -2.20
C TYR A 107 -4.32 -11.90 -3.44
N LYS A 108 -3.86 -11.51 -4.64
CA LYS A 108 -3.86 -12.41 -5.81
C LYS A 108 -3.04 -13.69 -5.53
N GLY A 109 -2.01 -13.57 -4.69
CA GLY A 109 -1.27 -14.71 -4.14
C GLY A 109 -0.01 -15.11 -4.91
N ASP A 110 0.31 -14.41 -6.00
CA ASP A 110 1.53 -14.61 -6.78
C ASP A 110 2.14 -13.29 -7.26
N TRP A 111 3.45 -13.28 -7.48
CA TRP A 111 4.18 -12.17 -8.08
C TRP A 111 5.40 -12.69 -8.84
N ASN A 112 5.55 -12.35 -10.13
CA ASN A 112 6.65 -12.81 -10.99
C ASN A 112 6.89 -14.33 -10.90
N ASN A 113 5.83 -15.13 -11.04
CA ASN A 113 5.83 -16.60 -10.94
C ASN A 113 6.27 -17.16 -9.57
N LYS A 114 6.25 -16.34 -8.52
CA LYS A 114 6.50 -16.77 -7.13
C LYS A 114 5.25 -16.62 -6.30
N LYS A 115 4.93 -17.65 -5.50
CA LYS A 115 3.82 -17.60 -4.56
C LYS A 115 4.12 -16.60 -3.44
N LEU A 116 3.16 -15.74 -3.14
CA LEU A 116 3.22 -14.80 -2.03
C LEU A 116 2.71 -15.46 -0.74
N PRO A 117 3.28 -15.12 0.43
CA PRO A 117 2.88 -15.68 1.71
C PRO A 117 1.63 -14.95 2.27
N VAL A 118 0.52 -15.00 1.54
CA VAL A 118 -0.76 -14.45 2.02
C VAL A 118 -1.21 -15.26 3.24
N ASN A 119 -1.43 -14.57 4.37
CA ASN A 119 -1.83 -15.17 5.63
C ASN A 119 -2.85 -14.25 6.32
N ASP A 120 -4.12 -14.63 6.28
CA ASP A 120 -5.27 -13.90 6.80
C ASP A 120 -6.38 -14.93 7.10
N ASP A 121 -7.53 -14.46 7.57
CA ASP A 121 -8.72 -15.30 7.73
C ASP A 121 -9.07 -16.07 6.45
N GLU A 122 -9.44 -17.35 6.58
CA GLU A 122 -9.72 -18.21 5.44
C GLU A 122 -10.87 -17.68 4.57
N ALA A 123 -11.88 -17.05 5.17
CA ALA A 123 -12.98 -16.46 4.42
C ALA A 123 -12.47 -15.30 3.54
N ILE A 124 -11.57 -14.46 4.07
CA ILE A 124 -10.94 -13.37 3.32
C ILE A 124 -10.11 -13.93 2.16
N ILE A 125 -9.26 -14.94 2.43
CA ILE A 125 -8.41 -15.55 1.40
C ILE A 125 -9.26 -16.17 0.28
N ASN A 126 -10.31 -16.90 0.64
CA ASN A 126 -11.19 -17.56 -0.33
C ASN A 126 -11.97 -16.55 -1.16
N GLU A 127 -12.42 -15.45 -0.54
CA GLU A 127 -13.12 -14.39 -1.23
C GLU A 127 -12.21 -13.67 -2.22
N PHE A 128 -10.99 -13.30 -1.83
CA PHE A 128 -10.00 -12.75 -2.76
C PHE A 128 -9.69 -13.72 -3.91
N ARG A 129 -9.56 -15.02 -3.64
CA ARG A 129 -9.37 -16.03 -4.68
C ARG A 129 -10.54 -16.06 -5.66
N ASN A 130 -11.77 -15.88 -5.20
CA ASN A 130 -12.94 -15.81 -6.05
C ASN A 130 -12.97 -14.53 -6.88
N ILE A 131 -12.69 -13.38 -6.28
CA ILE A 131 -12.62 -12.09 -6.98
C ILE A 131 -11.57 -12.13 -8.10
N TRP A 132 -10.37 -12.66 -7.80
CA TRP A 132 -9.26 -12.77 -8.75
C TRP A 132 -9.44 -13.86 -9.83
N LYS A 133 -10.57 -14.59 -9.86
CA LYS A 133 -10.96 -15.36 -11.06
C LYS A 133 -11.36 -14.45 -12.21
N ASN A 134 -11.76 -13.21 -11.91
CA ASN A 134 -11.97 -12.18 -12.90
C ASN A 134 -10.60 -11.62 -13.37
N ASN A 135 -10.50 -11.26 -14.65
CA ASN A 135 -9.31 -10.60 -15.22
C ASN A 135 -9.54 -9.11 -15.53
N ASP A 136 -10.72 -8.59 -15.18
CA ASP A 136 -11.09 -7.19 -15.33
C ASP A 136 -10.80 -6.43 -14.03
N TYR A 137 -9.84 -5.49 -14.08
CA TYR A 137 -9.45 -4.68 -12.93
C TYR A 137 -10.58 -3.82 -12.38
N GLN A 138 -11.53 -3.40 -13.21
CA GLN A 138 -12.69 -2.62 -12.76
C GLN A 138 -13.63 -3.49 -11.92
N GLN A 139 -13.86 -4.73 -12.34
CA GLN A 139 -14.67 -5.67 -11.56
C GLN A 139 -13.96 -6.11 -10.27
N ILE A 140 -12.63 -6.26 -10.32
CA ILE A 140 -11.82 -6.57 -9.14
C ILE A 140 -11.89 -5.42 -8.14
N SER A 141 -11.62 -4.17 -8.56
CA SER A 141 -11.67 -3.01 -7.66
C SER A 141 -13.06 -2.83 -7.08
N HIS A 142 -14.12 -2.92 -7.90
CA HIS A 142 -15.50 -2.86 -7.43
C HIS A 142 -15.81 -3.93 -6.38
N SER A 143 -15.52 -5.20 -6.68
CA SER A 143 -15.84 -6.32 -5.80
C SER A 143 -15.12 -6.22 -4.46
N VAL A 144 -13.86 -5.79 -4.46
CA VAL A 144 -13.11 -5.60 -3.21
C VAL A 144 -13.63 -4.42 -2.41
N LEU A 145 -13.81 -3.26 -3.04
CA LEU A 145 -14.19 -2.02 -2.34
C LEU A 145 -15.63 -2.04 -1.83
N LYS A 146 -16.53 -2.74 -2.52
CA LYS A 146 -17.92 -2.93 -2.10
C LYS A 146 -18.07 -3.93 -0.95
N ASN A 147 -17.05 -4.73 -0.67
CA ASN A 147 -17.15 -5.81 0.31
C ASN A 147 -17.17 -5.27 1.74
N ILE A 148 -18.38 -5.15 2.30
CA ILE A 148 -18.61 -4.66 3.67
C ILE A 148 -17.93 -5.57 4.72
N ASN A 149 -17.72 -6.86 4.45
CA ASN A 149 -17.02 -7.73 5.40
C ASN A 149 -15.53 -7.35 5.52
N PHE A 150 -14.93 -6.78 4.48
CA PHE A 150 -13.54 -6.31 4.52
C PHE A 150 -13.41 -4.95 5.21
N TRP A 151 -14.36 -4.04 4.96
CA TRP A 151 -14.19 -2.62 5.29
C TRP A 151 -15.19 -2.07 6.31
N GLU A 152 -16.21 -2.85 6.70
CA GLU A 152 -17.38 -2.43 7.49
C GLU A 152 -18.24 -1.33 6.86
N GLN A 153 -17.91 -0.95 5.62
CA GLN A 153 -18.59 0.06 4.83
C GLN A 153 -18.41 -0.24 3.34
N ASP A 154 -19.23 0.40 2.51
CA ASP A 154 -19.12 0.32 1.06
C ASP A 154 -18.20 1.44 0.55
N LEU A 155 -16.95 1.10 0.22
CA LEU A 155 -15.95 2.07 -0.24
C LEU A 155 -16.18 2.54 -1.68
N THR A 156 -17.07 1.91 -2.45
CA THR A 156 -17.43 2.41 -3.79
C THR A 156 -18.20 3.73 -3.73
N LYS A 157 -18.72 4.08 -2.56
CA LYS A 157 -19.36 5.37 -2.29
C LYS A 157 -18.37 6.52 -2.14
N VAL A 158 -17.08 6.23 -1.95
CA VAL A 158 -16.02 7.25 -1.95
C VAL A 158 -15.75 7.65 -3.39
N ASN A 159 -16.12 8.88 -3.74
CA ASN A 159 -16.02 9.38 -5.12
C ASN A 159 -14.60 9.19 -5.67
N GLN A 160 -14.48 8.70 -6.89
CA GLN A 160 -13.23 8.40 -7.61
C GLN A 160 -12.35 7.27 -7.05
N LEU A 161 -12.54 6.81 -5.82
CA LEU A 161 -11.66 5.80 -5.20
C LEU A 161 -11.59 4.50 -6.01
N GLU A 162 -12.73 3.99 -6.48
CA GLU A 162 -12.78 2.75 -7.27
C GLU A 162 -11.99 2.84 -8.57
N ASN A 163 -12.11 3.97 -9.28
CA ASN A 163 -11.38 4.22 -10.53
C ASN A 163 -9.88 4.36 -10.28
N GLU A 164 -9.50 5.02 -9.19
CA GLU A 164 -8.09 5.20 -8.83
C GLU A 164 -7.43 3.89 -8.41
N VAL A 165 -8.14 3.02 -7.69
CA VAL A 165 -7.68 1.66 -7.36
C VAL A 165 -7.56 0.79 -8.61
N GLU A 166 -8.56 0.81 -9.50
CA GLU A 166 -8.53 0.11 -10.79
C GLU A 166 -7.26 0.49 -11.58
N LYS A 167 -7.05 1.79 -11.75
CA LYS A 167 -5.92 2.35 -12.48
C LYS A 167 -4.59 1.92 -11.87
N ALA A 168 -4.46 2.01 -10.54
CA ALA A 168 -3.26 1.59 -9.84
C ALA A 168 -2.99 0.08 -10.00
N LEU A 169 -4.02 -0.76 -9.89
CA LEU A 169 -3.91 -2.22 -10.11
C LEU A 169 -3.39 -2.54 -11.51
N ARG A 170 -3.98 -1.91 -12.53
CA ARG A 170 -3.56 -2.08 -13.94
C ARG A 170 -2.09 -1.69 -14.13
N LEU A 171 -1.69 -0.52 -13.61
CA LEU A 171 -0.31 -0.07 -13.69
C LEU A 171 0.65 -1.06 -13.01
N ILE A 172 0.31 -1.52 -11.79
CA ILE A 172 1.14 -2.45 -11.02
C ILE A 172 1.45 -3.71 -11.82
N ASP A 173 0.46 -4.32 -12.47
CA ASP A 173 0.66 -5.53 -13.28
C ASP A 173 1.38 -5.26 -14.61
N GLU A 174 1.25 -4.06 -15.21
CA GLU A 174 1.88 -3.71 -16.48
C GLU A 174 3.36 -3.28 -16.33
N TYR A 175 3.66 -2.48 -15.30
CA TYR A 175 4.95 -1.81 -15.15
C TYR A 175 5.74 -2.24 -13.90
N GLY A 176 5.12 -3.05 -13.03
CA GLY A 176 5.68 -3.40 -11.74
C GLY A 176 5.61 -2.26 -10.72
N ILE A 177 5.79 -2.58 -9.43
CA ILE A 177 5.45 -1.67 -8.31
C ILE A 177 6.14 -0.29 -8.40
N LYS A 178 7.47 -0.26 -8.61
CA LYS A 178 8.25 0.99 -8.57
C LYS A 178 7.82 1.98 -9.66
N LYS A 179 7.87 1.54 -10.92
CA LYS A 179 7.54 2.37 -12.08
C LYS A 179 6.06 2.78 -12.04
N SER A 180 5.19 1.89 -11.58
CA SER A 180 3.76 2.20 -11.40
C SER A 180 3.52 3.32 -10.40
N TYR A 181 4.21 3.31 -9.26
CA TYR A 181 4.08 4.39 -8.28
C TYR A 181 4.53 5.73 -8.85
N GLU A 182 5.64 5.76 -9.59
CA GLU A 182 6.14 6.98 -10.25
C GLU A 182 5.12 7.51 -11.28
N ILE A 183 4.55 6.63 -12.11
CA ILE A 183 3.52 6.99 -13.09
C ILE A 183 2.25 7.50 -12.38
N TYR A 184 1.77 6.75 -11.38
CA TYR A 184 0.52 7.03 -10.68
C TYR A 184 0.59 8.31 -9.84
N SER A 185 1.66 8.48 -9.07
CA SER A 185 1.82 9.63 -8.15
C SER A 185 2.13 10.97 -8.85
N ASN A 186 2.55 10.93 -10.13
CA ASN A 186 2.86 12.11 -10.94
C ASN A 186 1.72 12.53 -11.88
N GLN A 187 0.63 11.77 -11.96
CA GLN A 187 -0.54 12.19 -12.73
C GLN A 187 -1.19 13.40 -12.05
N THR A 188 -1.21 14.55 -12.69
CA THR A 188 -1.96 15.72 -12.20
C THR A 188 -3.46 15.42 -12.24
N ILE A 189 -4.20 15.90 -11.22
CA ILE A 189 -5.68 15.92 -11.23
C ILE A 189 -6.14 16.88 -12.33
#